data_AF-A0A7Y3L073-F1
#
_entry.id   AF-A0A7Y3L073-F1
#
_cell.length_a   1.000
_cell.length_b   1.000
_cell.length_c   1.000
_cell.angle_alpha   90.00
_cell.angle_beta   90.00
_cell.angle_gamma   90.00
#
_symmetry.space_group_name_H-M   'P 1'
#
loop_
_entity.id
_entity.type
_entity.pdbx_description
1 polymer ?
#
loop_
_entity_poly.entity_id
_entity_poly.type
_entity_poly.pdbx_seq_one_letter_code
_entity_poly.pdbx_strand_id
1 'polypeptide(L)'
;MTNLETDALAAAGALAAFLAGRLLLIRRVRRVEDWMRRARRGEPPPASELPGRGLLAPLAHEAARLVRSLVDARAVAEQEARLRQVGDSLWTPERLREHVRAKLSGRPLVIVANREPYRHVRRGGRVEVETPASGLVTGLEPLLRACGGTWIAHGDGDADFTSADESGRLRVPPEHPQYTLRRVRLDEADARGYYEGFANEGLWPLCHIAHTRPVFRAEDWAAYRKVNAAFAEAVLNEIDGQEEPCVLVQDYHFTLLPRLLKRRRPDARVALFWHIPWPNPEAFGICPWQKELLDGLLGADVIGFHTQDHCNNFLDTIDRFLESRVDRARFAVTRDGHATAVRPFPISVDFSESPSADPAARARADRRSVLKEIGAEAVVVGVDRLDYTKGILERFRAVERFLEKNTDWAGRLTLVQIGAPSRSGLQDYRDFAEHVRAEAARVNARFAGGAPPISLRTRNHSHEEIRRYYRAADACLVTSL
;
A
#
# COMPACT_ATOMS: atom_id res chain seq x y z
N MET A 1 -77.92 1.42 -46.34
CA MET A 1 -76.58 1.94 -46.04
C MET A 1 -76.47 2.31 -44.56
N THR A 2 -76.69 1.38 -43.62
CA THR A 2 -76.90 1.76 -42.20
C THR A 2 -76.19 0.89 -41.16
N ASN A 3 -75.54 -0.23 -41.53
CA ASN A 3 -74.79 -1.07 -40.57
C ASN A 3 -73.26 -0.90 -40.65
N LEU A 4 -72.72 -0.46 -41.80
CA LEU A 4 -71.27 -0.28 -41.99
C LEU A 4 -70.74 1.01 -41.32
N GLU A 5 -71.54 2.07 -41.24
CA GLU A 5 -71.14 3.33 -40.60
C GLU A 5 -71.13 3.23 -39.07
N THR A 6 -72.04 2.45 -38.49
CA THR A 6 -72.11 2.20 -37.04
C THR A 6 -70.94 1.37 -36.53
N ASP A 7 -70.53 0.34 -37.29
CA ASP A 7 -69.38 -0.50 -36.93
C ASP A 7 -68.05 0.25 -37.06
N ALA A 8 -67.93 1.12 -38.08
CA ALA A 8 -66.76 1.98 -38.25
C ALA A 8 -66.62 3.01 -37.12
N LEU A 9 -67.73 3.61 -36.66
CA LEU A 9 -67.74 4.53 -35.53
C LEU A 9 -67.40 3.83 -34.20
N ALA A 10 -67.90 2.61 -33.99
CA ALA A 10 -67.57 1.82 -32.80
C ALA A 10 -66.09 1.40 -32.78
N ALA A 11 -65.54 0.98 -33.93
CA ALA A 11 -64.11 0.64 -34.06
C ALA A 11 -63.21 1.87 -33.87
N ALA A 12 -63.58 3.03 -34.43
CA ALA A 12 -62.85 4.28 -34.23
C ALA A 12 -62.89 4.73 -32.75
N GLY A 13 -64.02 4.58 -32.08
CA GLY A 13 -64.16 4.85 -30.64
C GLY A 13 -63.29 3.93 -29.78
N ALA A 14 -63.26 2.64 -30.09
CA ALA A 14 -62.42 1.66 -29.38
C ALA A 14 -60.91 1.95 -29.59
N LEU A 15 -60.49 2.29 -30.81
CA LEU A 15 -59.11 2.66 -31.11
C LEU A 15 -58.68 3.95 -30.41
N ALA A 16 -59.56 4.97 -30.38
CA ALA A 16 -59.31 6.21 -29.67
C ALA A 16 -59.17 5.99 -28.15
N ALA A 17 -60.04 5.16 -27.55
CA ALA A 17 -59.96 4.78 -26.15
C ALA A 17 -58.67 4.00 -25.82
N PHE A 18 -58.26 3.07 -26.70
CA PHE A 18 -57.00 2.33 -26.56
C PHE A 18 -55.77 3.23 -26.65
N LEU A 19 -55.72 4.14 -27.63
CA LEU A 19 -54.63 5.10 -27.79
C LEU A 19 -54.55 6.07 -26.61
N ALA A 20 -55.68 6.55 -26.11
CA ALA A 20 -55.75 7.38 -24.90
C ALA A 20 -55.25 6.62 -23.67
N GLY A 21 -55.67 5.37 -23.49
CA GLY A 21 -55.19 4.48 -22.43
C GLY A 21 -53.68 4.23 -22.50
N ARG A 22 -53.15 3.98 -23.70
CA ARG A 22 -51.72 3.79 -23.95
C ARG A 22 -50.91 5.05 -23.64
N LEU A 23 -51.36 6.22 -24.06
CA LEU A 23 -50.70 7.51 -23.76
C LEU A 23 -50.70 7.82 -22.26
N LEU A 24 -51.80 7.53 -21.56
CA LEU A 24 -51.89 7.67 -20.11
C LEU A 24 -50.93 6.72 -19.38
N LEU A 25 -50.79 5.48 -19.84
CA LEU A 25 -49.85 4.51 -19.28
C LEU A 25 -48.39 4.96 -19.48
N ILE A 26 -48.02 5.39 -20.70
CA ILE A 26 -46.67 5.87 -21.03
C ILE A 26 -46.30 7.08 -20.17
N ARG A 27 -47.22 8.04 -20.01
CA ARG A 27 -47.00 9.22 -19.15
C ARG A 27 -46.78 8.83 -17.69
N ARG A 28 -47.50 7.82 -17.18
CA ARG A 28 -47.32 7.32 -15.80
C ARG A 28 -46.00 6.59 -15.62
N VAL A 29 -45.55 5.79 -16.59
CA VAL A 29 -44.25 5.10 -16.53
C VAL A 29 -43.09 6.09 -16.55
N ARG A 30 -43.12 7.09 -17.44
CA ARG A 30 -42.09 8.15 -17.49
C ARG A 30 -41.97 8.92 -16.18
N ARG A 31 -43.10 9.18 -15.51
CA ARG A 31 -43.10 9.85 -14.20
C ARG A 31 -42.36 9.03 -13.13
N VAL A 32 -42.53 7.70 -13.12
CA VAL A 32 -41.80 6.81 -12.19
C VAL A 32 -40.31 6.76 -12.55
N GLU A 33 -39.97 6.74 -13.84
CA GLU A 33 -38.58 6.76 -14.33
C GLU A 33 -37.85 8.05 -13.94
N ASP A 34 -38.45 9.23 -14.18
CA ASP A 34 -37.87 10.52 -13.84
C ASP A 34 -37.71 10.72 -12.33
N TRP A 35 -38.67 10.20 -11.55
CA TRP A 35 -38.57 10.17 -10.09
C TRP A 35 -37.37 9.32 -9.63
N MET A 36 -37.18 8.13 -10.20
CA MET A 36 -36.01 7.27 -9.91
C MET A 36 -34.67 7.87 -10.35
N ARG A 37 -34.63 8.61 -11.47
CA ARG A 37 -33.39 9.29 -11.92
C ARG A 37 -32.97 10.40 -10.95
N ARG A 38 -33.93 11.21 -10.47
CA ARG A 38 -33.67 12.26 -9.47
C ARG A 38 -33.19 11.68 -8.14
N ALA A 39 -33.83 10.61 -7.67
CA ALA A 39 -33.39 9.88 -6.49
C ALA A 39 -31.94 9.36 -6.58
N ARG A 40 -31.53 8.83 -7.76
CA ARG A 40 -30.14 8.39 -7.98
C ARG A 40 -29.10 9.52 -7.95
N ARG A 41 -29.51 10.77 -8.19
CA ARG A 41 -28.64 11.96 -8.12
C ARG A 41 -28.49 12.52 -6.71
N GLY A 42 -29.17 11.95 -5.71
CA GLY A 42 -29.09 12.37 -4.31
C GLY A 42 -30.19 13.31 -3.84
N GLU A 43 -31.19 13.60 -4.69
CA GLU A 43 -32.34 14.44 -4.36
C GLU A 43 -33.64 13.65 -4.59
N PRO A 44 -34.05 12.77 -3.65
CA PRO A 44 -35.28 12.01 -3.79
C PRO A 44 -36.50 12.94 -3.64
N PRO A 45 -37.38 13.03 -4.66
CA PRO A 45 -38.61 13.83 -4.56
C PRO A 45 -39.62 13.16 -3.59
N PRO A 46 -40.59 13.90 -3.04
CA PRO A 46 -41.58 13.34 -2.13
C PRO A 46 -42.39 12.21 -2.78
N ALA A 47 -42.69 11.16 -2.00
CA ALA A 47 -43.39 9.96 -2.48
C ALA A 47 -44.83 10.24 -2.97
N SER A 48 -45.40 11.40 -2.62
CA SER A 48 -46.68 11.89 -3.13
C SER A 48 -46.68 12.17 -4.65
N GLU A 49 -45.49 12.32 -5.27
CA GLU A 49 -45.36 12.51 -6.73
C GLU A 49 -45.55 11.20 -7.53
N LEU A 50 -45.52 10.04 -6.86
CA LEU A 50 -45.73 8.74 -7.48
C LEU A 50 -47.24 8.44 -7.66
N PRO A 51 -47.63 7.65 -8.69
CA PRO A 51 -49.03 7.29 -8.90
C PRO A 51 -49.58 6.44 -7.73
N GLY A 52 -50.42 7.04 -6.87
CA GLY A 52 -50.95 6.38 -5.68
C GLY A 52 -52.12 5.41 -5.88
N ARG A 53 -52.70 5.34 -7.09
CA ARG A 53 -53.85 4.44 -7.41
C ARG A 53 -53.81 3.93 -8.86
N GLY A 54 -54.19 2.67 -9.06
CA GLY A 54 -54.31 2.00 -10.36
C GLY A 54 -53.23 0.95 -10.65
N LEU A 55 -53.14 0.49 -11.91
CA LEU A 55 -52.35 -0.67 -12.35
C LEU A 55 -50.86 -0.65 -11.96
N LEU A 56 -50.25 0.54 -11.85
CA LEU A 56 -48.82 0.69 -11.54
C LEU A 56 -48.54 0.99 -10.06
N ALA A 57 -49.56 0.97 -9.19
CA ALA A 57 -49.38 1.23 -7.76
C ALA A 57 -48.38 0.28 -7.07
N PRO A 58 -48.33 -1.04 -7.39
CA PRO A 58 -47.33 -1.95 -6.81
C PRO A 58 -45.89 -1.56 -7.17
N LEU A 59 -45.65 -1.22 -8.45
CA LEU A 59 -44.34 -0.81 -8.95
C LEU A 59 -43.88 0.51 -8.32
N ALA A 60 -44.80 1.47 -8.16
CA ALA A 60 -44.51 2.73 -7.48
C ALA A 60 -44.15 2.51 -6.00
N HIS A 61 -44.83 1.57 -5.34
CA HIS A 61 -44.55 1.21 -3.96
C HIS A 61 -43.15 0.56 -3.79
N GLU A 62 -42.78 -0.36 -4.69
CA GLU A 62 -41.45 -0.97 -4.71
C GLU A 62 -40.34 0.04 -5.01
N ALA A 63 -40.53 0.90 -6.01
CA ALA A 63 -39.57 1.97 -6.33
C ALA A 63 -39.34 2.91 -5.14
N ALA A 64 -40.41 3.28 -4.43
CA ALA A 64 -40.30 4.10 -3.23
C ALA A 64 -39.57 3.36 -2.08
N ARG A 65 -39.79 2.05 -1.92
CA ARG A 65 -39.11 1.22 -0.92
C ARG A 65 -37.61 1.09 -1.22
N LEU A 66 -37.23 0.86 -2.47
CA LEU A 66 -35.83 0.79 -2.91
C LEU A 66 -35.09 2.11 -2.69
N VAL A 67 -35.71 3.24 -3.02
CA VAL A 67 -35.10 4.56 -2.79
C VAL A 67 -34.91 4.86 -1.31
N ARG A 68 -35.90 4.54 -0.46
CA ARG A 68 -35.74 4.65 1.00
C ARG A 68 -34.57 3.80 1.51
N SER A 69 -34.51 2.54 1.09
CA SER A 69 -33.39 1.64 1.45
C SER A 69 -32.02 2.18 1.00
N LEU A 70 -31.93 2.83 -0.17
CA LEU A 70 -30.69 3.44 -0.65
C LEU A 70 -30.31 4.71 0.12
N VAL A 71 -31.29 5.55 0.47
CA VAL A 71 -31.09 6.74 1.30
C VAL A 71 -30.65 6.34 2.71
N ASP A 72 -31.29 5.35 3.31
CA ASP A 72 -30.93 4.81 4.63
C ASP A 72 -29.52 4.20 4.59
N ALA A 73 -29.19 3.41 3.56
CA ALA A 73 -27.84 2.85 3.41
C ALA A 73 -26.77 3.94 3.23
N ARG A 74 -27.08 5.02 2.52
CA ARG A 74 -26.17 6.16 2.34
C ARG A 74 -26.02 6.98 3.62
N ALA A 75 -27.10 7.23 4.35
CA ALA A 75 -27.07 7.90 5.64
C ALA A 75 -26.29 7.09 6.67
N VAL A 76 -26.44 5.76 6.69
CA VAL A 76 -25.65 4.85 7.52
C VAL A 76 -24.18 4.90 7.10
N ALA A 77 -23.86 4.86 5.80
CA ALA A 77 -22.48 4.95 5.32
C ALA A 77 -21.83 6.31 5.61
N GLU A 78 -22.57 7.42 5.48
CA GLU A 78 -22.11 8.77 5.82
C GLU A 78 -21.96 8.95 7.33
N GLN A 79 -22.85 8.37 8.13
CA GLN A 79 -22.75 8.37 9.58
C GLN A 79 -21.62 7.47 10.08
N GLU A 80 -21.38 6.31 9.45
CA GLU A 80 -20.23 5.45 9.72
C GLU A 80 -18.92 6.14 9.30
N ALA A 81 -18.90 6.86 8.17
CA ALA A 81 -17.77 7.68 7.75
C ALA A 81 -17.50 8.85 8.71
N ARG A 82 -18.55 9.53 9.21
CA ARG A 82 -18.44 10.58 10.23
C ARG A 82 -18.01 10.02 11.58
N LEU A 83 -18.55 8.88 12.02
CA LEU A 83 -18.16 8.22 13.27
C LEU A 83 -16.72 7.69 13.21
N ARG A 84 -16.25 7.25 12.03
CA ARG A 84 -14.83 6.98 11.77
C ARG A 84 -14.00 8.25 11.93
N GLN A 85 -14.35 9.35 11.26
CA GLN A 85 -13.63 10.62 11.39
C GLN A 85 -13.62 11.23 12.80
N VAL A 86 -14.70 11.06 13.58
CA VAL A 86 -14.83 11.62 14.94
C VAL A 86 -14.22 10.70 16.00
N GLY A 87 -14.14 9.38 15.75
CA GLY A 87 -13.53 8.40 16.66
C GLY A 87 -12.01 8.24 16.50
N ASP A 88 -11.43 8.76 15.42
CA ASP A 88 -10.02 8.56 15.02
C ASP A 88 -8.99 9.43 15.76
N SER A 89 -9.35 10.18 16.80
CA SER A 89 -8.41 11.15 17.38
C SER A 89 -7.33 10.55 18.30
N LEU A 90 -6.98 9.25 18.18
CA LEU A 90 -5.69 8.60 18.48
C LEU A 90 -5.90 7.08 18.59
N TRP A 91 -5.36 6.33 17.63
CA TRP A 91 -5.19 4.88 17.76
C TRP A 91 -4.12 4.59 18.81
N THR A 92 -4.46 3.83 19.87
CA THR A 92 -3.47 3.30 20.82
C THR A 92 -3.21 1.83 20.52
N PRO A 93 -2.07 1.26 20.94
CA PRO A 93 -1.80 -0.17 20.80
C PRO A 93 -2.92 -1.05 21.38
N GLU A 94 -3.53 -0.64 22.49
CA GLU A 94 -4.62 -1.35 23.16
C GLU A 94 -5.92 -1.31 22.32
N ARG A 95 -6.26 -0.14 21.76
CA ARG A 95 -7.43 0.00 20.87
C ARG A 95 -7.26 -0.79 19.59
N LEU A 96 -6.07 -0.75 19.00
CA LEU A 96 -5.73 -1.55 17.82
C LEU A 96 -5.87 -3.04 18.13
N ARG A 97 -5.35 -3.49 19.28
CA ARG A 97 -5.48 -4.87 19.75
C ARG A 97 -6.93 -5.30 19.86
N GLU A 98 -7.76 -4.52 20.55
CA GLU A 98 -9.17 -4.86 20.77
C GLU A 98 -9.93 -4.88 19.45
N HIS A 99 -9.69 -3.89 18.58
CA HIS A 99 -10.30 -3.82 17.27
C HIS A 99 -9.95 -5.05 16.42
N VAL A 100 -8.67 -5.41 16.35
CA VAL A 100 -8.20 -6.53 15.53
C VAL A 100 -8.67 -7.85 16.12
N ARG A 101 -8.62 -8.04 17.45
CA ARG A 101 -9.19 -9.24 18.10
C ARG A 101 -10.68 -9.39 17.82
N ALA A 102 -11.44 -8.30 17.86
CA ALA A 102 -12.87 -8.31 17.54
C ALA A 102 -13.13 -8.63 16.06
N LYS A 103 -12.35 -8.06 15.13
CA LYS A 103 -12.51 -8.28 13.68
C LYS A 103 -12.02 -9.65 13.21
N LEU A 104 -10.97 -10.17 13.82
CA LEU A 104 -10.43 -11.49 13.53
C LEU A 104 -11.08 -12.59 14.38
N SER A 105 -12.03 -12.26 15.27
CA SER A 105 -12.67 -13.21 16.19
C SER A 105 -11.64 -14.06 16.96
N GLY A 106 -10.53 -13.46 17.38
CA GLY A 106 -9.43 -14.14 18.06
C GLY A 106 -8.55 -15.04 17.19
N ARG A 107 -8.74 -15.08 15.86
CA ARG A 107 -7.89 -15.85 14.94
C ARG A 107 -6.46 -15.27 14.92
N PRO A 108 -5.42 -16.13 14.95
CA PRO A 108 -4.05 -15.66 14.83
C PRO A 108 -3.81 -15.10 13.43
N LEU A 109 -3.09 -13.99 13.37
CA LEU A 109 -2.67 -13.34 12.13
C LEU A 109 -1.30 -13.86 11.71
N VAL A 110 -1.14 -14.26 10.45
CA VAL A 110 0.15 -14.57 9.85
C VAL A 110 0.54 -13.44 8.91
N ILE A 111 1.64 -12.73 9.20
CA ILE A 111 2.22 -11.74 8.30
C ILE A 111 3.37 -12.38 7.55
N VAL A 112 3.43 -12.19 6.23
CA VAL A 112 4.54 -12.68 5.39
C VAL A 112 5.23 -11.49 4.75
N ALA A 113 6.50 -11.28 5.06
CA ALA A 113 7.29 -10.17 4.52
C ALA A 113 8.74 -10.61 4.28
N ASN A 114 9.39 -10.01 3.27
CA ASN A 114 10.73 -10.46 2.88
C ASN A 114 11.76 -10.22 3.99
N ARG A 115 11.64 -9.07 4.68
CA ARG A 115 12.54 -8.68 5.76
C ARG A 115 11.98 -9.09 7.12
N GLU A 116 12.87 -9.61 7.95
CA GLU A 116 12.59 -9.89 9.34
C GLU A 116 12.71 -8.62 10.22
N PRO A 117 11.96 -8.53 11.33
CA PRO A 117 12.03 -7.42 12.27
C PRO A 117 13.27 -7.46 13.18
N TYR A 118 13.84 -8.66 13.41
CA TYR A 118 15.00 -8.89 14.28
C TYR A 118 15.98 -9.82 13.61
N ARG A 119 17.23 -9.38 13.46
CA ARG A 119 18.32 -10.14 12.83
C ARG A 119 19.39 -10.46 13.87
N HIS A 120 19.88 -11.69 13.90
CA HIS A 120 20.94 -12.12 14.81
C HIS A 120 22.26 -12.20 14.06
N VAL A 121 23.26 -11.46 14.55
CA VAL A 121 24.58 -11.39 13.94
C VAL A 121 25.68 -11.76 14.93
N ARG A 122 26.75 -12.40 14.48
CA ARG A 122 27.94 -12.66 15.31
C ARG A 122 28.87 -11.46 15.29
N ARG A 123 29.09 -10.86 16.46
CA ARG A 123 30.04 -9.75 16.66
C ARG A 123 30.91 -10.04 17.88
N GLY A 124 32.23 -10.02 17.70
CA GLY A 124 33.18 -10.25 18.80
C GLY A 124 32.99 -11.59 19.54
N GLY A 125 32.54 -12.65 18.84
CA GLY A 125 32.27 -13.96 19.44
C GLY A 125 30.95 -14.07 20.20
N ARG A 126 30.12 -13.01 20.24
CA ARG A 126 28.78 -13.01 20.83
C ARG A 126 27.72 -12.85 19.74
N VAL A 127 26.52 -13.36 20.01
CA VAL A 127 25.35 -13.12 19.16
C VAL A 127 24.69 -11.82 19.63
N GLU A 128 24.59 -10.85 18.73
CA GLU A 128 23.91 -9.57 18.96
C GLU A 128 22.63 -9.52 18.12
N VAL A 129 21.60 -8.86 18.65
CA VAL A 129 20.33 -8.64 17.94
C VAL A 129 20.35 -7.25 17.33
N GLU A 130 20.14 -7.18 16.03
CA GLU A 130 19.99 -5.96 15.26
C GLU A 130 18.54 -5.79 14.82
N THR A 131 18.01 -4.56 14.90
CA THR A 131 16.73 -4.18 14.30
C THR A 131 16.98 -3.50 12.94
N PRO A 132 16.69 -4.15 11.81
CA PRO A 132 16.92 -3.56 10.50
C PRO A 132 16.06 -2.31 10.28
N ALA A 133 16.60 -1.30 9.59
CA ALA A 133 15.84 -0.13 9.19
C ALA A 133 14.82 -0.51 8.09
N SER A 134 13.55 -0.62 8.43
CA SER A 134 12.48 -0.98 7.50
C SER A 134 11.16 -0.29 7.86
N GLY A 135 10.66 0.58 6.97
CA GLY A 135 9.36 1.23 7.15
C GLY A 135 8.19 0.25 7.22
N LEU A 136 8.31 -0.91 6.55
CA LEU A 136 7.33 -1.99 6.62
C LEU A 136 7.28 -2.61 8.02
N VAL A 137 8.44 -2.85 8.65
CA VAL A 137 8.51 -3.36 10.02
C VAL A 137 7.90 -2.34 10.98
N THR A 138 8.28 -1.06 10.85
CA THR A 138 7.72 0.02 11.67
C THR A 138 6.20 0.13 11.58
N GLY A 139 5.62 -0.08 10.40
CA GLY A 139 4.17 0.01 10.18
C GLY A 139 3.38 -1.22 10.65
N LEU A 140 3.96 -2.42 10.64
CA LEU A 140 3.23 -3.67 10.85
C LEU A 140 3.56 -4.39 12.17
N GLU A 141 4.74 -4.18 12.74
CA GLU A 141 5.09 -4.80 14.02
C GLU A 141 4.12 -4.45 15.16
N PRO A 142 3.62 -3.20 15.30
CA PRO A 142 2.63 -2.88 16.33
C PRO A 142 1.37 -3.75 16.25
N LEU A 143 0.99 -4.19 15.05
CA LEU A 143 -0.14 -5.09 14.85
C LEU A 143 0.10 -6.46 15.47
N LEU A 144 1.26 -7.09 15.25
CA LEU A 144 1.55 -8.39 15.86
C LEU A 144 1.85 -8.28 17.36
N ARG A 145 2.49 -7.20 17.81
CA ARG A 145 2.66 -6.92 19.24
C ARG A 145 1.33 -6.82 19.98
N ALA A 146 0.35 -6.19 19.35
CA ALA A 146 -1.00 -6.07 19.85
C ALA A 146 -1.73 -7.43 19.84
N CYS A 147 -1.71 -8.14 18.72
CA CYS A 147 -2.64 -9.24 18.46
C CYS A 147 -2.07 -10.63 18.74
N GLY A 148 -0.74 -10.74 18.89
CA GLY A 148 -0.02 -11.99 18.70
C GLY A 148 0.02 -12.42 17.24
N GLY A 149 0.42 -13.66 16.99
CA GLY A 149 0.51 -14.25 15.65
C GLY A 149 1.94 -14.57 15.24
N THR A 150 2.13 -14.79 13.93
CA THR A 150 3.42 -15.19 13.36
C THR A 150 3.85 -14.23 12.24
N TRP A 151 5.08 -13.74 12.32
CA TRP A 151 5.77 -13.05 11.23
C TRP A 151 6.66 -14.06 10.51
N ILE A 152 6.44 -14.29 9.22
CA ILE A 152 7.26 -15.18 8.38
C ILE A 152 8.16 -14.33 7.50
N ALA A 153 9.47 -14.54 7.57
CA ALA A 153 10.47 -13.78 6.81
C ALA A 153 11.70 -14.59 6.44
N HIS A 154 12.52 -14.08 5.51
CA HIS A 154 13.83 -14.64 5.22
C HIS A 154 14.80 -14.30 6.35
N GLY A 155 15.52 -15.29 6.87
CA GLY A 155 16.60 -15.09 7.84
C GLY A 155 17.93 -14.80 7.13
N ASP A 156 18.47 -13.60 7.34
CA ASP A 156 19.66 -13.07 6.62
C ASP A 156 20.85 -12.83 7.57
N GLY A 157 20.71 -13.18 8.85
CA GLY A 157 21.74 -13.14 9.88
C GLY A 157 22.57 -14.43 9.94
N ASP A 158 23.87 -14.30 10.17
CA ASP A 158 24.80 -15.44 10.29
C ASP A 158 24.61 -16.26 11.58
N ALA A 159 23.83 -15.76 12.55
CA ALA A 159 23.42 -16.45 13.77
C ALA A 159 21.92 -16.75 13.85
N ASP A 160 21.15 -16.45 12.80
CA ASP A 160 19.68 -16.50 12.86
C ASP A 160 19.14 -17.90 13.15
N PHE A 161 19.62 -18.90 12.43
CA PHE A 161 19.14 -20.26 12.56
C PHE A 161 19.74 -21.01 13.75
N THR A 162 20.84 -20.50 14.32
CA THR A 162 21.35 -20.99 15.60
C THR A 162 20.60 -20.40 16.79
N SER A 163 19.85 -19.32 16.57
CA SER A 163 19.07 -18.61 17.59
C SER A 163 17.56 -18.95 17.53
N ALA A 164 17.18 -19.90 16.68
CA ALA A 164 15.80 -20.31 16.46
C ALA A 164 15.64 -21.82 16.70
N ASP A 165 14.41 -22.29 16.82
CA ASP A 165 14.11 -23.72 16.87
C ASP A 165 14.34 -24.41 15.50
N GLU A 166 14.15 -25.74 15.45
CA GLU A 166 14.34 -26.54 14.22
C GLU A 166 13.45 -26.10 13.05
N SER A 167 12.30 -25.47 13.34
CA SER A 167 11.38 -24.91 12.35
C SER A 167 11.69 -23.45 12.00
N GLY A 168 12.79 -22.90 12.52
CA GLY A 168 13.21 -21.52 12.34
C GLY A 168 12.39 -20.52 13.16
N ARG A 169 11.69 -20.96 14.22
CA ARG A 169 10.83 -20.10 15.02
C ARG A 169 11.57 -19.56 16.24
N LEU A 170 11.27 -18.33 16.60
CA LEU A 170 11.69 -17.70 17.86
C LEU A 170 10.62 -16.71 18.32
N ARG A 171 10.58 -16.47 19.63
CA ARG A 171 9.68 -15.49 20.23
C ARG A 171 10.34 -14.10 20.25
N VAL A 172 9.60 -13.08 19.83
CA VAL A 172 10.10 -11.70 19.70
C VAL A 172 9.05 -10.69 20.20
N PRO A 173 9.44 -9.47 20.61
CA PRO A 173 10.81 -8.96 20.79
C PRO A 173 11.63 -9.75 21.85
N PRO A 174 12.97 -9.78 21.77
CA PRO A 174 13.80 -10.58 22.69
C PRO A 174 13.58 -10.28 24.18
N GLU A 175 13.35 -9.02 24.53
CA GLU A 175 13.21 -8.56 25.92
C GLU A 175 11.83 -8.88 26.49
N HIS A 176 10.80 -8.79 25.65
CA HIS A 176 9.40 -8.99 26.03
C HIS A 176 8.66 -9.75 24.93
N PRO A 177 8.75 -11.09 24.88
CA PRO A 177 8.30 -11.83 23.72
C PRO A 177 6.78 -11.87 23.54
N GLN A 178 6.27 -11.17 22.53
CA GLN A 178 4.84 -10.93 22.29
C GLN A 178 4.28 -11.75 21.12
N TYR A 179 5.10 -12.07 20.12
CA TYR A 179 4.69 -12.83 18.93
C TYR A 179 5.80 -13.77 18.45
N THR A 180 5.51 -14.56 17.43
CA THR A 180 6.47 -15.52 16.84
C THR A 180 7.08 -14.93 15.57
N LEU A 181 8.39 -14.96 15.44
CA LEU A 181 9.09 -14.81 14.16
C LEU A 181 9.43 -16.22 13.65
N ARG A 182 9.08 -16.53 12.41
CA ARG A 182 9.46 -17.75 11.70
C ARG A 182 10.36 -17.39 10.52
N ARG A 183 11.57 -17.94 10.53
CA ARG A 183 12.57 -17.74 9.49
C ARG A 183 12.48 -18.82 8.43
N VAL A 184 12.42 -18.40 7.17
CA VAL A 184 12.57 -19.26 6.01
C VAL A 184 14.04 -19.22 5.60
N ARG A 185 14.67 -20.40 5.51
CA ARG A 185 16.03 -20.56 5.00
C ARG A 185 16.00 -20.59 3.49
N LEU A 186 16.84 -19.76 2.86
CA LEU A 186 17.06 -19.77 1.42
C LEU A 186 18.53 -20.11 1.15
N ASP A 187 18.78 -20.83 0.07
CA ASP A 187 20.13 -21.01 -0.43
C ASP A 187 20.63 -19.68 -1.01
N GLU A 188 21.94 -19.42 -0.95
CA GLU A 188 22.50 -18.12 -1.38
C GLU A 188 22.17 -17.79 -2.83
N ALA A 189 22.21 -18.79 -3.73
CA ALA A 189 21.87 -18.62 -5.13
C ALA A 189 20.40 -18.22 -5.34
N ASP A 190 19.48 -18.87 -4.61
CA ASP A 190 18.05 -18.54 -4.67
C ASP A 190 17.80 -17.16 -4.09
N ALA A 191 18.37 -16.85 -2.92
CA ALA A 191 18.23 -15.55 -2.26
C ALA A 191 18.70 -14.43 -3.19
N ARG A 192 19.84 -14.60 -3.86
CA ARG A 192 20.38 -13.66 -4.85
C ARG A 192 19.47 -13.51 -6.07
N GLY A 193 19.11 -14.62 -6.73
CA GLY A 193 18.29 -14.57 -7.95
C GLY A 193 16.89 -14.00 -7.71
N TYR A 194 16.27 -14.33 -6.58
CA TYR A 194 14.97 -13.80 -6.18
C TYR A 194 15.04 -12.33 -5.73
N TYR A 195 15.94 -12.02 -4.79
CA TYR A 195 15.93 -10.70 -4.12
C TYR A 195 16.71 -9.67 -4.93
N GLU A 196 17.97 -9.95 -5.28
CA GLU A 196 18.78 -9.02 -6.06
C GLU A 196 18.31 -8.98 -7.51
N GLY A 197 18.18 -10.13 -8.16
CA GLY A 197 17.75 -10.23 -9.56
C GLY A 197 16.29 -9.84 -9.78
N PHE A 198 15.36 -10.79 -9.64
CA PHE A 198 13.99 -10.61 -10.08
C PHE A 198 13.27 -9.45 -9.38
N ALA A 199 13.38 -9.36 -8.05
CA ALA A 199 12.67 -8.36 -7.28
C ALA A 199 13.29 -6.96 -7.43
N ASN A 200 14.61 -6.81 -7.32
CA ASN A 200 15.24 -5.48 -7.23
C ASN A 200 15.89 -4.97 -8.53
N GLU A 201 16.34 -5.83 -9.45
CA GLU A 201 16.72 -5.42 -10.81
C GLU A 201 15.53 -5.50 -11.80
N GLY A 202 14.55 -6.36 -11.54
CA GLY A 202 13.36 -6.51 -12.39
C GLY A 202 12.17 -5.66 -11.93
N LEU A 203 11.46 -6.11 -10.89
CA LEU A 203 10.18 -5.51 -10.48
C LEU A 203 10.33 -4.08 -9.94
N TRP A 204 11.37 -3.80 -9.15
CA TRP A 204 11.56 -2.49 -8.54
C TRP A 204 11.65 -1.35 -9.57
N PRO A 205 12.61 -1.34 -10.53
CA PRO A 205 12.66 -0.28 -11.53
C PRO A 205 11.42 -0.26 -12.44
N LEU A 206 10.84 -1.43 -12.74
CA LEU A 206 9.63 -1.52 -13.57
C LEU A 206 8.46 -0.79 -12.92
N CYS A 207 8.23 -1.03 -11.64
CA CYS A 207 7.08 -0.47 -10.93
C CYS A 207 7.24 1.00 -10.57
N HIS A 208 8.48 1.46 -10.40
CA HIS A 208 8.79 2.88 -10.20
C HIS A 208 8.89 3.67 -11.51
N ILE A 209 8.75 3.01 -12.67
CA ILE A 209 9.00 3.63 -13.99
C ILE A 209 10.35 4.37 -13.98
N ALA A 210 11.35 3.71 -13.39
CA ALA A 210 12.64 4.33 -13.15
C ALA A 210 13.41 4.52 -14.47
N HIS A 211 14.31 5.50 -14.49
CA HIS A 211 15.26 5.68 -15.59
C HIS A 211 16.28 4.52 -15.71
N THR A 212 16.38 3.70 -14.66
CA THR A 212 17.13 2.44 -14.67
C THR A 212 16.31 1.36 -15.38
N ARG A 213 16.89 0.73 -16.40
CA ARG A 213 16.21 -0.29 -17.19
C ARG A 213 15.96 -1.56 -16.35
N PRO A 214 14.72 -2.08 -16.28
CA PRO A 214 14.44 -3.37 -15.66
C PRO A 214 15.15 -4.53 -16.35
N VAL A 215 15.72 -5.45 -15.56
CA VAL A 215 16.40 -6.65 -16.05
C VAL A 215 15.64 -7.90 -15.63
N PHE A 216 15.33 -8.76 -16.61
CA PHE A 216 14.60 -10.00 -16.41
C PHE A 216 15.42 -11.17 -16.97
N ARG A 217 15.81 -12.09 -16.08
CA ARG A 217 16.54 -13.31 -16.43
C ARG A 217 15.71 -14.54 -16.04
N ALA A 218 15.79 -15.60 -16.83
CA ALA A 218 14.96 -16.79 -16.62
C ALA A 218 15.33 -17.54 -15.33
N GLU A 219 16.62 -17.53 -14.99
CA GLU A 219 17.19 -18.06 -13.76
C GLU A 219 16.70 -17.29 -12.53
N ASP A 220 16.62 -15.96 -12.61
CA ASP A 220 16.10 -15.11 -11.53
C ASP A 220 14.60 -15.38 -11.31
N TRP A 221 13.84 -15.58 -12.38
CA TRP A 221 12.45 -16.00 -12.31
C TRP A 221 12.28 -17.39 -11.67
N ALA A 222 13.15 -18.35 -12.03
CA ALA A 222 13.12 -19.69 -11.43
C ALA A 222 13.37 -19.63 -9.92
N ALA A 223 14.37 -18.84 -9.50
CA ALA A 223 14.62 -18.55 -8.08
C ALA A 223 13.41 -17.88 -7.42
N TYR A 224 12.81 -16.87 -8.08
CA TYR A 224 11.65 -16.16 -7.56
C TYR A 224 10.45 -17.07 -7.30
N ARG A 225 10.17 -18.00 -8.21
CA ARG A 225 9.16 -19.05 -8.04
C ARG A 225 9.50 -20.01 -6.90
N LYS A 226 10.75 -20.49 -6.83
CA LYS A 226 11.21 -21.42 -5.79
C LYS A 226 11.09 -20.81 -4.40
N VAL A 227 11.48 -19.54 -4.24
CA VAL A 227 11.35 -18.81 -2.98
C VAL A 227 9.88 -18.60 -2.61
N ASN A 228 9.02 -18.17 -3.54
CA ASN A 228 7.59 -18.04 -3.27
C ASN A 228 6.96 -19.38 -2.83
N ALA A 229 7.38 -20.50 -3.41
CA ALA A 229 6.93 -21.83 -3.00
C ALA A 229 7.43 -22.20 -1.59
N ALA A 230 8.70 -21.94 -1.26
CA ALA A 230 9.24 -22.18 0.08
C ALA A 230 8.49 -21.38 1.16
N PHE A 231 8.16 -20.13 0.87
CA PHE A 231 7.33 -19.30 1.75
C PHE A 231 5.89 -19.82 1.84
N ALA A 232 5.31 -20.32 0.74
CA ALA A 232 3.98 -20.95 0.77
C ALA A 232 3.96 -22.16 1.72
N GLU A 233 4.94 -23.05 1.64
CA GLU A 233 5.07 -24.20 2.56
C GLU A 233 5.25 -23.74 4.00
N ALA A 234 6.04 -22.69 4.24
CA ALA A 234 6.22 -22.15 5.58
C ALA A 234 4.91 -21.61 6.16
N VAL A 235 4.14 -20.85 5.37
CA VAL A 235 2.82 -20.36 5.77
C VAL A 235 1.89 -21.52 6.05
N LEU A 236 1.76 -22.49 5.12
CA LEU A 236 0.85 -23.62 5.23
C LEU A 236 1.08 -24.41 6.52
N ASN A 237 2.35 -24.60 6.90
CA ASN A 237 2.71 -25.26 8.16
C ASN A 237 2.31 -24.45 9.41
N GLU A 238 2.38 -23.10 9.38
CA GLU A 238 1.92 -22.28 10.51
C GLU A 238 0.39 -22.25 10.64
N ILE A 239 -0.34 -22.31 9.52
CA ILE A 239 -1.80 -22.23 9.50
C ILE A 239 -2.50 -23.59 9.53
N ASP A 240 -1.73 -24.67 9.67
CA ASP A 240 -2.27 -26.03 9.73
C ASP A 240 -3.19 -26.20 10.95
N GLY A 241 -4.29 -26.92 10.75
CA GLY A 241 -5.33 -27.12 11.77
C GLY A 241 -6.17 -25.88 12.15
N GLN A 242 -5.90 -24.70 11.56
CA GLN A 242 -6.70 -23.48 11.83
C GLN A 242 -7.88 -23.38 10.86
N GLU A 243 -9.06 -22.97 11.34
CA GLU A 243 -10.22 -22.67 10.49
C GLU A 243 -10.15 -21.25 9.92
N GLU A 244 -10.32 -21.09 8.60
CA GLU A 244 -10.29 -19.79 7.91
C GLU A 244 -9.15 -18.84 8.37
N PRO A 245 -7.87 -19.30 8.30
CA PRO A 245 -6.72 -18.55 8.80
C PRO A 245 -6.53 -17.24 8.05
N CYS A 246 -6.06 -16.21 8.75
CA CYS A 246 -5.84 -14.88 8.17
C CYS A 246 -4.36 -14.70 7.83
N VAL A 247 -4.05 -14.55 6.54
CA VAL A 247 -2.69 -14.35 6.04
C VAL A 247 -2.60 -12.99 5.37
N LEU A 248 -1.64 -12.19 5.81
CA LEU A 248 -1.36 -10.86 5.28
C LEU A 248 0.02 -10.87 4.61
N VAL A 249 0.01 -10.97 3.29
CA VAL A 249 1.20 -11.00 2.43
C VAL A 249 1.65 -9.57 2.12
N GLN A 250 2.96 -9.34 2.21
CA GLN A 250 3.53 -8.02 2.04
C GLN A 250 4.44 -7.94 0.82
N ASP A 251 4.05 -7.04 -0.07
CA ASP A 251 4.88 -6.42 -1.09
C ASP A 251 5.24 -7.27 -2.32
N TYR A 252 5.91 -6.62 -3.26
CA TYR A 252 6.26 -7.12 -4.60
C TYR A 252 7.14 -8.37 -4.64
N HIS A 253 7.65 -8.83 -3.50
CA HIS A 253 8.45 -10.04 -3.44
C HIS A 253 7.60 -11.32 -3.47
N PHE A 254 6.31 -11.24 -3.15
CA PHE A 254 5.45 -12.42 -2.98
C PHE A 254 4.22 -12.41 -3.88
N THR A 255 4.40 -12.00 -5.14
CA THR A 255 3.28 -11.95 -6.11
C THR A 255 2.61 -13.30 -6.32
N LEU A 256 3.33 -14.43 -6.20
CA LEU A 256 2.79 -15.76 -6.48
C LEU A 256 2.16 -16.41 -5.24
N LEU A 257 2.58 -15.96 -4.05
CA LEU A 257 2.20 -16.56 -2.79
C LEU A 257 0.67 -16.65 -2.59
N PRO A 258 -0.15 -15.62 -2.85
CA PRO A 258 -1.59 -15.73 -2.59
C PRO A 258 -2.24 -16.89 -3.33
N ARG A 259 -1.94 -17.07 -4.62
CA ARG A 259 -2.48 -18.18 -5.41
C ARG A 259 -1.96 -19.53 -4.95
N LEU A 260 -0.68 -19.62 -4.57
CA LEU A 260 -0.10 -20.85 -4.01
C LEU A 260 -0.84 -21.29 -2.74
N LEU A 261 -1.15 -20.34 -1.86
CA LEU A 261 -1.92 -20.60 -0.63
C LEU A 261 -3.35 -21.05 -0.95
N LYS A 262 -4.08 -20.31 -1.78
CA LYS A 262 -5.48 -20.64 -2.12
C LYS A 262 -5.67 -22.01 -2.77
N ARG A 263 -4.67 -22.50 -3.52
CA ARG A 263 -4.71 -23.86 -4.11
C ARG A 263 -4.74 -24.96 -3.05
N ARG A 264 -4.12 -24.73 -1.88
CA ARG A 264 -4.00 -25.71 -0.78
C ARG A 264 -5.02 -25.44 0.33
N ARG A 265 -5.35 -24.16 0.56
CA ARG A 265 -6.26 -23.68 1.58
C ARG A 265 -7.23 -22.65 0.98
N PRO A 266 -8.26 -23.09 0.23
CA PRO A 266 -9.25 -22.18 -0.35
C PRO A 266 -10.00 -21.34 0.71
N ASP A 267 -10.10 -21.87 1.93
CA ASP A 267 -10.73 -21.25 3.10
C ASP A 267 -9.88 -20.14 3.75
N ALA A 268 -8.57 -20.10 3.49
CA ALA A 268 -7.69 -19.09 4.05
C ALA A 268 -8.08 -17.69 3.55
N ARG A 269 -8.16 -16.71 4.46
CA ARG A 269 -8.37 -15.30 4.12
C ARG A 269 -7.03 -14.66 3.84
N VAL A 270 -6.74 -14.39 2.57
CA VAL A 270 -5.46 -13.88 2.11
C VAL A 270 -5.61 -12.44 1.66
N ALA A 271 -4.94 -11.51 2.35
CA ALA A 271 -4.77 -10.15 1.89
C ALA A 271 -3.34 -9.94 1.41
N LEU A 272 -3.14 -9.19 0.34
CA LEU A 272 -1.84 -8.71 -0.09
C LEU A 272 -1.83 -7.18 -0.06
N PHE A 273 -0.78 -6.60 0.50
CA PHE A 273 -0.56 -5.16 0.40
C PHE A 273 0.70 -4.85 -0.41
N TRP A 274 0.55 -4.00 -1.43
CA TRP A 274 1.59 -3.60 -2.37
C TRP A 274 2.17 -2.24 -1.98
N HIS A 275 3.43 -2.19 -1.54
CA HIS A 275 4.04 -0.99 -0.92
C HIS A 275 4.76 -0.06 -1.90
N ILE A 276 5.04 -0.53 -3.11
CA ILE A 276 5.66 0.30 -4.16
C ILE A 276 4.57 0.87 -5.08
N PRO A 277 4.88 1.81 -5.98
CA PRO A 277 3.90 2.24 -6.98
C PRO A 277 3.42 1.07 -7.84
N TRP A 278 2.21 1.17 -8.39
CA TRP A 278 1.78 0.28 -9.47
C TRP A 278 1.82 1.04 -10.80
N PRO A 279 2.60 0.57 -11.79
CA PRO A 279 2.81 1.29 -13.04
C PRO A 279 1.58 1.18 -13.96
N ASN A 280 1.55 1.97 -15.04
CA ASN A 280 0.55 1.79 -16.08
C ASN A 280 0.72 0.44 -16.83
N PRO A 281 -0.31 -0.03 -17.55
CA PRO A 281 -0.25 -1.33 -18.23
C PRO A 281 0.87 -1.44 -19.26
N GLU A 282 1.22 -0.38 -19.97
CA GLU A 282 2.31 -0.37 -20.96
C GLU A 282 3.67 -0.66 -20.30
N ALA A 283 3.95 0.01 -19.18
CA ALA A 283 5.18 -0.17 -18.43
C ALA A 283 5.22 -1.54 -17.75
N PHE A 284 4.10 -2.02 -17.18
CA PHE A 284 4.04 -3.37 -16.62
C PHE A 284 4.25 -4.45 -17.70
N GLY A 285 3.78 -4.16 -18.92
CA GLY A 285 3.77 -5.06 -20.08
C GLY A 285 5.14 -5.54 -20.56
N ILE A 286 6.22 -4.93 -20.07
CA ILE A 286 7.60 -5.33 -20.41
C ILE A 286 8.06 -6.59 -19.65
N CYS A 287 7.37 -6.96 -18.56
CA CYS A 287 7.72 -8.15 -17.77
C CYS A 287 7.32 -9.44 -18.53
N PRO A 288 8.26 -10.36 -18.82
CA PRO A 288 7.95 -11.58 -19.58
C PRO A 288 6.91 -12.49 -18.91
N TRP A 289 6.84 -12.47 -17.56
CA TRP A 289 5.96 -13.33 -16.75
C TRP A 289 4.77 -12.58 -16.16
N GLN A 290 4.34 -11.50 -16.82
CA GLN A 290 3.22 -10.66 -16.37
C GLN A 290 1.95 -11.47 -16.03
N LYS A 291 1.62 -12.51 -16.80
CA LYS A 291 0.39 -13.29 -16.57
C LYS A 291 0.47 -14.09 -15.28
N GLU A 292 1.62 -14.71 -15.02
CA GLU A 292 1.89 -15.50 -13.82
C GLU A 292 1.90 -14.63 -12.57
N LEU A 293 2.51 -13.44 -12.66
CA LEU A 293 2.50 -12.47 -11.55
C LEU A 293 1.07 -12.01 -11.23
N LEU A 294 0.30 -11.62 -12.24
CA LEU A 294 -1.08 -11.16 -12.07
C LEU A 294 -2.00 -12.29 -11.55
N ASP A 295 -1.88 -13.51 -12.08
CA ASP A 295 -2.65 -14.67 -11.62
C ASP A 295 -2.32 -15.03 -10.16
N GLY A 296 -1.04 -14.89 -9.79
CA GLY A 296 -0.54 -15.01 -8.43
C GLY A 296 -1.22 -14.03 -7.48
N LEU A 297 -1.23 -12.74 -7.86
CA LEU A 297 -1.82 -11.65 -7.09
C LEU A 297 -3.33 -11.85 -6.91
N LEU A 298 -4.03 -12.26 -7.97
CA LEU A 298 -5.47 -12.58 -7.93
C LEU A 298 -5.81 -13.82 -7.07
N GLY A 299 -4.83 -14.48 -6.46
CA GLY A 299 -5.12 -15.43 -5.37
C GLY A 299 -5.54 -14.73 -4.07
N ALA A 300 -5.27 -13.45 -3.90
CA ALA A 300 -5.69 -12.72 -2.70
C ALA A 300 -7.20 -12.45 -2.72
N ASP A 301 -7.85 -12.45 -1.56
CA ASP A 301 -9.22 -11.96 -1.38
C ASP A 301 -9.25 -10.43 -1.44
N VAL A 302 -8.18 -9.78 -0.96
CA VAL A 302 -8.01 -8.33 -1.00
C VAL A 302 -6.59 -7.98 -1.43
N ILE A 303 -6.47 -7.10 -2.42
CA ILE A 303 -5.20 -6.42 -2.76
C ILE A 303 -5.32 -4.96 -2.37
N GLY A 304 -4.42 -4.53 -1.48
CA GLY A 304 -4.29 -3.15 -1.03
C GLY A 304 -3.17 -2.40 -1.75
N PHE A 305 -3.42 -1.14 -2.10
CA PHE A 305 -2.43 -0.20 -2.63
C PHE A 305 -2.43 1.09 -1.82
N HIS A 306 -1.41 1.93 -1.95
CA HIS A 306 -1.39 3.22 -1.27
C HIS A 306 -2.42 4.23 -1.79
N THR A 307 -2.67 4.26 -3.10
CA THR A 307 -3.48 5.30 -3.74
C THR A 307 -4.57 4.69 -4.62
N GLN A 308 -5.59 5.50 -4.91
CA GLN A 308 -6.66 5.13 -5.83
C GLN A 308 -6.13 4.98 -7.27
N ASP A 309 -5.12 5.76 -7.66
CA ASP A 309 -4.53 5.67 -9.00
C ASP A 309 -3.81 4.34 -9.23
N HIS A 310 -3.10 3.83 -8.22
CA HIS A 310 -2.50 2.49 -8.30
C HIS A 310 -3.57 1.40 -8.43
N CYS A 311 -4.71 1.55 -7.75
CA CYS A 311 -5.85 0.64 -7.91
C CYS A 311 -6.39 0.66 -9.35
N ASN A 312 -6.56 1.85 -9.93
CA ASN A 312 -7.03 2.01 -11.30
C ASN A 312 -6.06 1.35 -12.29
N ASN A 313 -4.76 1.67 -12.18
CA ASN A 313 -3.72 1.10 -13.04
C ASN A 313 -3.63 -0.43 -12.93
N PHE A 314 -3.80 -0.98 -11.72
CA PHE A 314 -3.84 -2.42 -11.51
C PHE A 314 -5.01 -3.07 -12.24
N LEU A 315 -6.23 -2.51 -12.11
CA LEU A 315 -7.39 -3.02 -12.84
C LEU A 315 -7.20 -2.94 -14.36
N ASP A 316 -6.60 -1.85 -14.86
CA ASP A 316 -6.29 -1.72 -16.29
C ASP A 316 -5.25 -2.73 -16.77
N THR A 317 -4.27 -3.04 -15.91
CA THR A 317 -3.24 -4.05 -16.21
C THR A 317 -3.85 -5.44 -16.27
N ILE A 318 -4.75 -5.76 -15.33
CA ILE A 318 -5.49 -7.02 -15.31
C ILE A 318 -6.37 -7.16 -16.57
N ASP A 319 -7.19 -6.15 -16.86
CA ASP A 319 -8.11 -6.12 -18.02
C ASP A 319 -7.36 -6.32 -19.35
N ARG A 320 -6.13 -5.81 -19.44
CA ARG A 320 -5.29 -5.90 -20.64
C ARG A 320 -4.63 -7.26 -20.83
N PHE A 321 -4.11 -7.87 -19.76
CA PHE A 321 -3.18 -9.01 -19.89
C PHE A 321 -3.74 -10.34 -19.42
N LEU A 322 -4.83 -10.34 -18.66
CA LEU A 322 -5.36 -11.53 -18.02
C LEU A 322 -6.88 -11.65 -18.21
N GLU A 323 -7.30 -12.76 -18.80
CA GLU A 323 -8.72 -13.07 -18.97
C GLU A 323 -9.42 -13.13 -17.61
N SER A 324 -10.24 -12.15 -17.31
CA SER A 324 -10.90 -12.02 -16.02
C SER A 324 -12.11 -11.10 -16.14
N ARG A 325 -13.01 -11.17 -15.16
CA ARG A 325 -14.14 -10.25 -15.08
C ARG A 325 -13.77 -9.10 -14.15
N VAL A 326 -13.47 -7.94 -14.72
CA VAL A 326 -13.18 -6.72 -13.97
C VAL A 326 -14.48 -5.94 -13.71
N ASP A 327 -14.86 -5.79 -12.44
CA ASP A 327 -15.93 -4.91 -11.98
C ASP A 327 -15.32 -3.60 -11.46
N ARG A 328 -15.27 -2.60 -12.34
CA ARG A 328 -14.72 -1.27 -12.03
C ARG A 328 -15.56 -0.49 -11.03
N ALA A 329 -16.87 -0.75 -10.95
CA ALA A 329 -17.74 -0.07 -10.00
C ALA A 329 -17.51 -0.55 -8.56
N ARG A 330 -17.21 -1.84 -8.40
CA ARG A 330 -16.93 -2.46 -7.09
C ARG A 330 -15.44 -2.56 -6.78
N PHE A 331 -14.58 -2.16 -7.71
CA PHE A 331 -13.14 -2.37 -7.66
C PHE A 331 -12.82 -3.82 -7.30
N ALA A 332 -13.28 -4.74 -8.14
CA ALA A 332 -13.11 -6.16 -7.92
C ALA A 332 -12.78 -6.88 -9.23
N VAL A 333 -12.02 -7.96 -9.12
CA VAL A 333 -11.69 -8.84 -10.23
C VAL A 333 -12.18 -10.24 -9.88
N THR A 334 -12.89 -10.90 -10.79
CA THR A 334 -13.25 -12.31 -10.64
C THR A 334 -12.54 -13.16 -11.68
N ARG A 335 -11.83 -14.19 -11.22
CA ARG A 335 -11.12 -15.17 -12.06
C ARG A 335 -11.24 -16.55 -11.44
N ASP A 336 -11.56 -17.55 -12.25
CA ASP A 336 -11.74 -18.95 -11.81
C ASP A 336 -12.71 -19.12 -10.63
N GLY A 337 -13.76 -18.30 -10.58
CA GLY A 337 -14.74 -18.31 -9.49
C GLY A 337 -14.27 -17.63 -8.19
N HIS A 338 -13.01 -17.19 -8.12
CA HIS A 338 -12.46 -16.42 -7.01
C HIS A 338 -12.60 -14.91 -7.25
N ALA A 339 -13.01 -14.17 -6.23
CA ALA A 339 -13.17 -12.71 -6.31
C ALA A 339 -12.14 -12.00 -5.43
N THR A 340 -11.40 -11.08 -6.05
CA THR A 340 -10.40 -10.24 -5.40
C THR A 340 -10.90 -8.79 -5.35
N ALA A 341 -11.02 -8.22 -4.16
CA ALA A 341 -11.28 -6.79 -3.99
C ALA A 341 -9.97 -5.98 -4.07
N VAL A 342 -10.01 -4.84 -4.74
CA VAL A 342 -8.86 -3.93 -4.89
C VAL A 342 -9.17 -2.63 -4.17
N ARG A 343 -8.34 -2.19 -3.22
CA ARG A 343 -8.67 -1.03 -2.37
C ARG A 343 -7.46 -0.16 -2.06
N PRO A 344 -7.64 1.16 -1.94
CA PRO A 344 -6.61 2.04 -1.42
C PRO A 344 -6.58 1.99 0.13
N PHE A 345 -5.43 1.70 0.71
CA PHE A 345 -5.11 1.85 2.12
C PHE A 345 -3.78 2.60 2.26
N PRO A 346 -3.78 3.94 2.38
CA PRO A 346 -2.54 4.70 2.55
C PRO A 346 -1.88 4.32 3.89
N ILE A 347 -0.63 3.86 3.83
CA ILE A 347 0.14 3.55 5.04
C ILE A 347 0.53 4.86 5.72
N SER A 348 0.64 4.83 7.04
CA SER A 348 1.11 5.96 7.82
C SER A 348 2.11 5.50 8.88
N VAL A 349 2.61 6.45 9.66
CA VAL A 349 3.52 6.22 10.77
C VAL A 349 2.78 6.33 12.10
N ASP A 350 3.33 5.69 13.13
CA ASP A 350 2.88 5.93 14.49
C ASP A 350 3.36 7.32 14.96
N PHE A 351 2.40 8.17 15.31
CA PHE A 351 2.64 9.53 15.83
C PHE A 351 2.77 9.56 17.36
N SER A 352 2.64 8.42 18.04
CA SER A 352 2.82 8.36 19.49
C SER A 352 4.29 8.61 19.84
N GLU A 353 4.61 9.87 20.11
CA GLU A 353 5.91 10.22 20.69
C GLU A 353 5.99 9.67 22.11
N SER A 354 7.17 9.21 22.53
CA SER A 354 7.46 9.11 23.95
C SER A 354 7.30 10.52 24.53
N PRO A 355 6.38 10.74 25.49
CA PRO A 355 6.08 12.07 25.99
C PRO A 355 7.33 12.64 26.65
N SER A 356 8.06 13.51 25.95
CA SER A 356 9.04 14.37 26.58
C SER A 356 8.30 15.32 27.51
N ALA A 357 8.79 15.50 28.73
CA ALA A 357 8.22 16.47 29.67
C ALA A 357 8.22 17.91 29.10
N ASP A 358 9.18 18.22 28.21
CA ASP A 358 9.20 19.46 27.41
C ASP A 358 9.75 19.17 25.99
N PRO A 359 8.88 18.88 25.00
CA PRO A 359 9.29 18.64 23.62
C PRO A 359 9.98 19.86 22.99
N ALA A 360 9.57 21.07 23.39
CA ALA A 360 10.10 22.30 22.85
C ALA A 360 11.53 22.57 23.34
N ALA A 361 11.83 22.30 24.62
CA ALA A 361 13.19 22.37 25.13
C ALA A 361 14.12 21.37 24.44
N ARG A 362 13.64 20.13 24.21
CA ARG A 362 14.43 19.13 23.50
C ARG A 362 14.72 19.55 22.06
N ALA A 363 13.72 20.07 21.34
CA ALA A 363 13.91 20.58 19.98
C ALA A 363 14.92 21.74 19.94
N ARG A 364 14.85 22.69 20.87
CA ARG A 364 15.83 23.79 21.00
C ARG A 364 17.25 23.28 21.28
N ALA A 365 17.39 22.26 22.13
CA ALA A 365 18.69 21.66 22.45
C ALA A 365 19.28 20.92 21.24
N ASP A 366 18.48 20.08 20.57
CA ASP A 366 18.86 19.35 19.37
C ASP A 366 19.27 20.32 18.25
N ARG A 367 18.48 21.37 18.00
CA ARG A 367 18.80 22.41 17.01
C ARG A 367 20.13 23.09 17.30
N ARG A 368 20.36 23.55 18.53
CA ARG A 368 21.63 24.19 18.92
C ARG A 368 22.82 23.24 18.75
N SER A 369 22.63 21.97 19.08
CA SER A 369 23.65 20.94 18.95
C SER A 369 23.99 20.65 17.48
N VAL A 370 22.98 20.49 16.62
CA VAL A 370 23.17 20.21 15.18
C VAL A 370 23.78 21.42 14.46
N LEU A 371 23.28 22.64 14.70
CA LEU A 371 23.85 23.85 14.07
C LEU A 371 25.33 24.03 14.44
N LYS A 372 25.69 23.78 15.72
CA LYS A 372 27.08 23.81 16.18
C LYS A 372 27.94 22.72 15.53
N GLU A 373 27.40 21.51 15.38
CA GLU A 373 28.10 20.38 14.73
C GLU A 373 28.37 20.66 13.25
N ILE A 374 27.42 21.27 12.55
CA ILE A 374 27.52 21.55 11.11
C ILE A 374 28.29 22.85 10.83
N GLY A 375 28.25 23.82 11.76
CA GLY A 375 28.84 25.14 11.58
C GLY A 375 28.01 26.09 10.71
N ALA A 376 26.72 25.79 10.50
CA ALA A 376 25.79 26.58 9.69
C ALA A 376 24.73 27.30 10.56
N GLU A 377 24.07 28.31 9.98
CA GLU A 377 22.96 29.04 10.61
C GLU A 377 21.60 28.40 10.34
N ALA A 378 21.46 27.72 9.21
CA ALA A 378 20.24 27.02 8.80
C ALA A 378 20.57 25.60 8.31
N VAL A 379 19.69 24.65 8.63
CA VAL A 379 19.83 23.25 8.24
C VAL A 379 18.60 22.79 7.50
N VAL A 380 18.83 22.22 6.33
CA VAL A 380 17.84 21.46 5.58
C VAL A 380 18.17 19.99 5.71
N VAL A 381 17.18 19.12 5.84
CA VAL A 381 17.41 17.67 5.98
C VAL A 381 16.80 16.90 4.81
N GLY A 382 17.53 15.90 4.33
CA GLY A 382 17.03 14.86 3.44
C GLY A 382 17.38 13.50 4.04
N VAL A 383 16.42 12.60 4.16
CA VAL A 383 16.62 11.27 4.78
C VAL A 383 16.07 10.21 3.85
N ASP A 384 16.96 9.47 3.20
CA ASP A 384 16.61 8.49 2.19
C ASP A 384 17.56 7.29 2.23
N ARG A 385 17.12 6.16 1.70
CA ARG A 385 18.06 5.13 1.24
C ARG A 385 18.80 5.67 0.02
N LEU A 386 20.06 5.27 -0.17
CA LEU A 386 20.78 5.53 -1.42
C LEU A 386 20.17 4.68 -2.54
N ASP A 387 19.12 5.21 -3.15
CA ASP A 387 18.25 4.55 -4.12
C ASP A 387 17.91 5.58 -5.21
N TYR A 388 18.05 5.20 -6.47
CA TYR A 388 17.90 6.09 -7.62
C TYR A 388 16.49 6.67 -7.78
N THR A 389 15.50 6.14 -7.04
CA THR A 389 14.13 6.65 -7.02
C THR A 389 13.95 7.91 -6.16
N LYS A 390 14.96 8.31 -5.37
CA LYS A 390 14.81 9.32 -4.30
C LYS A 390 15.13 10.75 -4.71
N GLY A 391 15.52 10.97 -5.96
CA GLY A 391 15.81 12.30 -6.49
C GLY A 391 16.94 13.04 -5.73
N ILE A 392 17.92 12.29 -5.18
CA ILE A 392 18.99 12.86 -4.33
C ILE A 392 19.89 13.78 -5.15
N LEU A 393 20.20 13.41 -6.40
CA LEU A 393 21.04 14.21 -7.29
C LEU A 393 20.31 15.51 -7.69
N GLU A 394 19.02 15.43 -7.99
CA GLU A 394 18.16 16.58 -8.29
C GLU A 394 18.09 17.53 -7.09
N ARG A 395 18.01 16.98 -5.88
CA ARG A 395 18.04 17.75 -4.64
C ARG A 395 19.35 18.50 -4.44
N PHE A 396 20.49 17.86 -4.73
CA PHE A 396 21.81 18.50 -4.65
C PHE A 396 21.93 19.65 -5.65
N ARG A 397 21.48 19.43 -6.89
CA ARG A 397 21.43 20.47 -7.93
C ARG A 397 20.48 21.62 -7.55
N ALA A 398 19.37 21.32 -6.88
CA ALA A 398 18.44 22.34 -6.39
C ALA A 398 19.08 23.21 -5.28
N VAL A 399 19.85 22.61 -4.36
CA VAL A 399 20.61 23.35 -3.35
C VAL A 399 21.69 24.21 -4.00
N GLU A 400 22.46 23.68 -4.95
CA GLU A 400 23.41 24.47 -5.74
C GLU A 400 22.72 25.66 -6.41
N ARG A 401 21.60 25.43 -7.10
CA ARG A 401 20.84 26.48 -7.79
C ARG A 401 20.28 27.53 -6.84
N PHE A 402 19.89 27.13 -5.63
CA PHE A 402 19.45 28.06 -4.59
C PHE A 402 20.59 28.98 -4.14
N LEU A 403 21.78 28.41 -3.88
CA LEU A 403 22.95 29.16 -3.43
C LEU A 403 23.52 30.08 -4.53
N GLU A 404 23.44 29.68 -5.80
CA GLU A 404 23.77 30.55 -6.93
C GLU A 404 22.90 31.81 -6.97
N LYS A 405 21.61 31.66 -6.69
CA LYS A 405 20.64 32.77 -6.75
C LYS A 405 20.61 33.63 -5.49
N ASN A 406 21.06 33.07 -4.37
CA ASN A 406 21.00 33.71 -3.06
C ASN A 406 22.37 33.55 -2.37
N THR A 407 23.37 34.27 -2.87
CA THR A 407 24.77 34.14 -2.46
C THR A 407 24.99 34.40 -0.97
N ASP A 408 24.12 35.20 -0.33
CA ASP A 408 24.16 35.49 1.10
C ASP A 408 23.90 34.26 1.99
N TRP A 409 23.45 33.14 1.42
CA TRP A 409 23.27 31.87 2.13
C TRP A 409 24.47 30.93 2.00
N ALA A 410 25.44 31.22 1.13
CA ALA A 410 26.65 30.42 1.01
C ALA A 410 27.42 30.43 2.34
N GLY A 411 27.78 29.25 2.83
CA GLY A 411 28.43 29.08 4.14
C GLY A 411 27.49 29.22 5.35
N ARG A 412 26.21 29.56 5.15
CA ARG A 412 25.21 29.74 6.22
C ARG A 412 24.10 28.69 6.19
N LEU A 413 23.85 28.05 5.05
CA LEU A 413 22.91 26.95 4.90
C LEU A 413 23.61 25.65 4.52
N THR A 414 23.24 24.56 5.17
CA THR A 414 23.70 23.20 4.84
C THR A 414 22.53 22.24 4.69
N LEU A 415 22.53 21.48 3.59
CA LEU A 415 21.74 20.26 3.46
C LEU A 415 22.45 19.10 4.16
N VAL A 416 21.85 18.58 5.23
CA VAL A 416 22.24 17.30 5.83
C VAL A 416 21.51 16.18 5.10
N GLN A 417 22.22 15.48 4.21
CA GLN A 417 21.70 14.30 3.52
C GLN A 417 22.11 13.04 4.28
N ILE A 418 21.15 12.40 4.94
CA ILE A 418 21.31 11.07 5.51
C ILE A 418 20.97 10.06 4.41
N GLY A 419 21.97 9.26 4.02
CA GLY A 419 21.87 8.29 2.93
C GLY A 419 22.18 6.88 3.43
N ALA A 420 21.17 6.13 3.87
CA ALA A 420 21.40 4.76 4.33
C ALA A 420 21.84 3.87 3.14
N PRO A 421 22.97 3.14 3.23
CA PRO A 421 23.38 2.20 2.18
C PRO A 421 22.28 1.17 1.92
N SER A 422 22.02 0.88 0.65
CA SER A 422 20.95 -0.04 0.23
C SER A 422 21.40 -0.85 -0.95
N ARG A 423 21.16 -2.18 -0.91
CA ARG A 423 21.35 -3.11 -2.04
C ARG A 423 22.74 -2.99 -2.70
N SER A 424 23.80 -2.88 -1.90
CA SER A 424 25.18 -2.68 -2.38
C SER A 424 25.74 -3.83 -3.22
N GLY A 425 25.07 -4.99 -3.25
CA GLY A 425 25.37 -6.11 -4.17
C GLY A 425 25.07 -5.79 -5.64
N LEU A 426 24.19 -4.83 -5.92
CA LEU A 426 23.79 -4.43 -7.27
C LEU A 426 24.69 -3.32 -7.83
N GLN A 427 25.10 -3.45 -9.09
CA GLN A 427 25.99 -2.49 -9.76
C GLN A 427 25.35 -1.09 -9.82
N ASP A 428 24.09 -0.99 -10.27
CA ASP A 428 23.40 0.30 -10.39
C ASP A 428 23.33 1.08 -9.06
N TYR A 429 23.23 0.38 -7.93
CA TYR A 429 23.23 1.01 -6.60
C TYR A 429 24.62 1.47 -6.17
N ARG A 430 25.67 0.74 -6.54
CA ARG A 430 27.06 1.17 -6.32
C ARG A 430 27.38 2.41 -7.15
N ASP A 431 27.06 2.38 -8.44
CA ASP A 431 27.28 3.50 -9.36
C ASP A 431 26.51 4.74 -8.90
N PHE A 432 25.25 4.58 -8.51
CA PHE A 432 24.45 5.67 -7.96
C PHE A 432 25.07 6.25 -6.68
N ALA A 433 25.54 5.40 -5.75
CA ALA A 433 26.17 5.87 -4.52
C ALA A 433 27.48 6.63 -4.79
N GLU A 434 28.28 6.19 -5.77
CA GLU A 434 29.47 6.90 -6.23
C GLU A 434 29.11 8.26 -6.85
N HIS A 435 28.10 8.31 -7.72
CA HIS A 435 27.60 9.55 -8.29
C HIS A 435 27.09 10.53 -7.24
N VAL A 436 26.36 10.06 -6.22
CA VAL A 436 25.90 10.89 -5.10
C VAL A 436 27.09 11.49 -4.33
N ARG A 437 28.14 10.71 -4.06
CA ARG A 437 29.35 11.22 -3.39
C ARG A 437 30.08 12.24 -4.26
N ALA A 438 30.25 11.95 -5.54
CA ALA A 438 30.93 12.84 -6.49
C ALA A 438 30.18 14.17 -6.64
N GLU A 439 28.85 14.14 -6.75
CA GLU A 439 28.03 15.35 -6.89
C GLU A 439 28.06 16.20 -5.61
N ALA A 440 27.99 15.57 -4.43
CA ALA A 440 28.15 16.28 -3.16
C ALA A 440 29.52 16.98 -3.07
N ALA A 441 30.60 16.28 -3.46
CA ALA A 441 31.95 16.84 -3.47
C ALA A 441 32.08 18.01 -4.47
N ARG A 442 31.50 17.87 -5.67
CA ARG A 442 31.49 18.91 -6.70
C ARG A 442 30.80 20.18 -6.22
N VAL A 443 29.59 20.06 -5.65
CA VAL A 443 28.84 21.21 -5.12
C VAL A 443 29.58 21.84 -3.94
N ASN A 444 30.12 21.04 -3.02
CA ASN A 444 30.91 21.56 -1.90
C ASN A 444 32.15 22.33 -2.34
N ALA A 445 32.89 21.83 -3.35
CA ALA A 445 34.07 22.51 -3.89
C ALA A 445 33.73 23.88 -4.50
N ARG A 446 32.55 24.01 -5.11
CA ARG A 446 32.09 25.26 -5.75
C ARG A 446 31.80 26.38 -4.73
N PHE A 447 31.31 26.05 -3.55
CA PHE A 447 30.94 27.01 -2.50
C PHE A 447 31.89 26.92 -1.28
N ALA A 448 33.19 26.72 -1.53
CA ALA A 448 34.20 26.70 -0.49
C ALA A 448 34.29 28.05 0.25
N GLY A 449 34.77 28.04 1.49
CA GLY A 449 34.98 29.26 2.31
C GLY A 449 34.02 29.43 3.49
N GLY A 450 33.16 28.45 3.77
CA GLY A 450 32.28 28.41 4.93
C GLY A 450 31.82 26.99 5.26
N ALA A 451 30.67 26.84 5.94
CA ALA A 451 30.06 25.53 6.12
C ALA A 451 29.75 24.87 4.75
N PRO A 452 30.02 23.56 4.58
CA PRO A 452 29.75 22.90 3.32
C PRO A 452 28.26 22.92 3.01
N PRO A 453 27.84 23.22 1.76
CA PRO A 453 26.42 23.23 1.40
C PRO A 453 25.77 21.85 1.50
N ILE A 454 26.55 20.76 1.41
CA ILE A 454 26.07 19.38 1.53
C ILE A 454 26.90 18.62 2.56
N SER A 455 26.25 18.16 3.63
CA SER A 455 26.77 17.19 4.60
C SER A 455 26.17 15.82 4.32
N LEU A 456 26.86 15.02 3.50
CA LEU A 456 26.44 13.66 3.14
C LEU A 456 26.89 12.64 4.18
N ARG A 457 25.94 11.88 4.75
CA ARG A 457 26.19 10.84 5.75
C ARG A 457 25.75 9.47 5.26
N THR A 458 26.69 8.70 4.72
CA THR A 458 26.41 7.37 4.12
C THR A 458 26.56 6.22 5.12
N ARG A 459 25.70 6.18 6.14
CA ARG A 459 25.65 5.07 7.11
C ARG A 459 24.21 4.85 7.60
N ASN A 460 23.98 3.69 8.22
CA ASN A 460 22.76 3.47 8.97
C ASN A 460 22.74 4.39 10.21
N HIS A 461 21.58 4.99 10.47
CA HIS A 461 21.33 5.83 11.63
C HIS A 461 20.12 5.26 12.37
N SER A 462 20.14 5.34 13.70
CA SER A 462 18.99 4.97 14.51
C SER A 462 17.85 5.97 14.34
N HIS A 463 16.62 5.57 14.70
CA HIS A 463 15.49 6.48 14.72
C HIS A 463 15.74 7.70 15.63
N GLU A 464 16.44 7.52 16.75
CA GLU A 464 16.79 8.61 17.66
C GLU A 464 17.77 9.61 17.01
N GLU A 465 18.80 9.10 16.33
CA GLU A 465 19.76 9.93 15.60
C GLU A 465 19.05 10.75 14.51
N ILE A 466 18.16 10.12 13.73
CA ILE A 466 17.41 10.80 12.66
C ILE A 466 16.44 11.85 13.24
N ARG A 467 15.71 11.53 14.32
CA ARG A 467 14.78 12.47 14.98
C ARG A 467 15.47 13.73 15.46
N ARG A 468 16.73 13.64 15.92
CA ARG A 468 17.54 14.81 16.27
C ARG A 468 17.68 15.78 15.08
N TYR A 469 17.90 15.28 13.87
CA TYR A 469 17.98 16.12 12.67
C TYR A 469 16.62 16.66 12.26
N TYR A 470 15.55 15.87 12.32
CA TYR A 470 14.19 16.37 12.04
C TYR A 470 13.79 17.52 12.96
N ARG A 471 14.09 17.44 14.26
CA ARG A 471 13.80 18.53 15.21
C ARG A 471 14.69 19.76 15.01
N ALA A 472 15.88 19.58 14.44
CA ALA A 472 16.82 20.66 14.20
C ALA A 472 16.57 21.42 12.90
N ALA A 473 16.01 20.76 11.89
CA ALA A 473 15.93 21.28 10.53
C ALA A 473 14.90 22.43 10.38
N ASP A 474 15.25 23.40 9.55
CA ASP A 474 14.37 24.48 9.08
C ASP A 474 13.45 24.02 7.95
N ALA A 475 13.89 23.02 7.17
CA ALA A 475 13.11 22.38 6.12
C ALA A 475 13.49 20.90 5.95
N CYS A 476 12.53 20.09 5.52
CA CYS A 476 12.73 18.71 5.11
C CYS A 476 12.46 18.59 3.61
N LEU A 477 13.41 18.03 2.85
CA LEU A 477 13.26 17.81 1.41
C LEU A 477 12.97 16.34 1.14
N VAL A 478 11.73 16.05 0.75
CA VAL A 478 11.28 14.73 0.28
C VAL A 478 10.91 14.86 -1.19
N THR A 479 11.82 14.40 -2.06
CA THR A 479 11.80 14.72 -3.50
C THR A 479 11.98 13.46 -4.36
N SER A 480 11.31 12.36 -3.98
CA SER A 480 11.27 11.14 -4.81
C SER A 480 10.74 11.45 -6.21
N LEU A 481 11.28 10.76 -7.22
CA LEU A 481 10.95 10.93 -8.63
C LEU A 481 9.58 10.36 -9.01
#